data_AF-A0A261FHY5-F1
#
_entry.id   AF-A0A261FHY5-F1
#
_cell.length_a   1.000
_cell.length_b   1.000
_cell.length_c   1.000
_cell.angle_alpha   90.00
_cell.angle_beta   90.00
_cell.angle_gamma   90.00
#
_symmetry.space_group_name_H-M   'P 1'
#
loop_
_entity.id
_entity.type
_entity.pdbx_description
1 polymer ?
#
loop_
_entity_poly.entity_id
_entity_poly.type
_entity_poly.pdbx_seq_one_letter_code
_entity_poly.pdbx_strand_id
1 'polypeptide(L)'
;MTSDLTHQGVSFDDKPLGFNTLSIHLGNGVDAETGAIRRPITLANAYALPYDPSDINWSSSDVNLYTRNGHPNQRYLEAKLAKLEGAEDAVVLASGVAALSATFTTFLNRGDHAVFSDTTYIAAY
;
A
#
# COMPACT_ATOMS: atom_id res chain seq x y z
N MET A 1 2.01 26.72 -12.83
CA MET A 1 1.29 25.78 -13.71
C MET A 1 2.17 24.54 -13.89
N THR A 2 2.34 23.76 -12.83
CA THR A 2 3.04 22.46 -12.89
C THR A 2 2.00 21.44 -13.31
N SER A 3 1.97 21.10 -14.58
CA SER A 3 1.16 19.99 -15.08
C SER A 3 1.47 18.77 -14.21
N ASP A 4 0.43 18.17 -13.65
CA ASP A 4 0.50 16.91 -12.93
C ASP A 4 1.08 15.84 -13.89
N LEU A 5 2.40 15.63 -13.84
CA LEU A 5 3.10 14.65 -14.66
C LEU A 5 2.76 13.21 -14.23
N THR A 6 1.90 13.04 -13.22
CA THR A 6 1.35 11.75 -12.83
C THR A 6 -0.06 11.61 -13.40
N HIS A 7 -0.16 11.13 -14.64
CA HIS A 7 -1.43 10.67 -15.18
C HIS A 7 -1.97 9.57 -14.25
N GLN A 8 -2.97 9.90 -13.43
CA GLN A 8 -3.57 9.03 -12.42
C GLN A 8 -4.44 7.93 -13.02
N GLY A 9 -4.01 7.31 -14.11
CA GLY A 9 -4.75 6.26 -14.80
C GLY A 9 -5.62 6.72 -15.98
N VAL A 10 -5.65 8.02 -16.29
CA VAL A 10 -6.31 8.61 -17.45
C VAL A 10 -5.29 8.97 -18.52
N SER A 11 -5.60 8.81 -19.80
CA SER A 11 -4.76 9.24 -20.93
C SER A 11 -4.91 10.74 -21.22
N PHE A 12 -4.11 11.28 -22.15
CA PHE A 12 -4.23 12.67 -22.63
C PHE A 12 -5.55 12.97 -23.35
N ASP A 13 -6.27 11.95 -23.81
CA ASP A 13 -7.59 12.04 -24.45
C ASP A 13 -8.72 11.58 -23.52
N ASP A 14 -8.48 11.62 -22.20
CA ASP A 14 -9.43 11.28 -21.12
C ASP A 14 -10.01 9.86 -21.22
N LYS A 15 -9.32 8.94 -21.90
CA LYS A 15 -9.69 7.53 -21.96
C LYS A 15 -9.04 6.74 -20.81
N PRO A 16 -9.69 5.67 -20.34
CA PRO A 16 -9.07 4.75 -19.41
C PRO A 16 -7.81 4.13 -20.03
N LEU A 17 -6.71 4.15 -19.28
CA LEU A 17 -5.49 3.45 -19.69
C LEU A 17 -5.66 1.92 -19.54
N GLY A 18 -5.00 1.16 -20.41
CA GLY A 18 -4.99 -0.30 -20.31
C GLY A 18 -4.20 -0.82 -19.10
N PHE A 19 -4.53 -2.04 -18.65
CA PHE A 19 -3.92 -2.66 -17.46
C PHE A 19 -2.38 -2.68 -17.48
N ASN A 20 -1.76 -2.98 -18.62
CA ASN A 20 -0.30 -3.00 -18.75
C ASN A 20 0.32 -1.61 -18.53
N THR A 21 -0.33 -0.57 -19.05
CA THR A 21 0.09 0.82 -18.83
C THR A 21 -0.09 1.21 -17.37
N LEU A 22 -1.26 0.87 -16.78
CA LEU A 22 -1.54 1.10 -15.37
C LEU A 22 -0.52 0.42 -14.46
N SER A 23 -0.12 -0.82 -14.76
CA SER A 23 0.87 -1.58 -14.00
C SER A 23 2.23 -0.89 -13.93
N ILE A 24 2.61 -0.19 -15.00
CA ILE A 24 3.85 0.60 -15.06
C ILE A 24 3.68 1.93 -14.32
N HIS A 25 2.58 2.65 -14.54
CA HIS A 25 2.49 4.07 -14.17
C HIS A 25 1.76 4.36 -12.86
N LEU A 26 0.79 3.54 -12.45
CA LEU A 26 0.08 3.76 -11.18
C LEU A 26 1.02 3.65 -9.98
N GLY A 27 0.73 4.39 -8.91
CA GLY A 27 1.53 4.36 -7.68
C GLY A 27 2.98 4.83 -7.82
N ASN A 28 3.39 5.34 -8.99
CA ASN A 28 4.63 6.08 -9.17
C ASN A 28 4.42 7.59 -8.98
N GLY A 29 5.51 8.31 -8.77
CA GLY A 29 5.51 9.76 -8.67
C GLY A 29 6.94 10.29 -8.59
N VAL A 30 7.09 11.58 -8.84
CA VAL A 30 8.39 12.26 -8.72
C VAL A 30 8.73 12.39 -7.24
N ASP A 31 9.94 11.99 -6.88
CA ASP A 31 10.48 12.19 -5.55
C ASP A 31 10.62 13.69 -5.24
N ALA A 32 9.98 14.16 -4.18
CA ALA A 32 9.90 15.59 -3.88
C ALA A 32 11.23 16.19 -3.39
N GLU A 33 12.13 15.35 -2.85
CA GLU A 33 13.43 15.79 -2.33
C GLU A 33 14.48 15.90 -3.45
N THR A 34 14.58 14.87 -4.29
CA THR A 34 15.67 14.73 -5.27
C THR A 34 15.24 14.97 -6.72
N GLY A 35 13.94 14.99 -7.01
CA GLY A 35 13.41 15.06 -8.37
C GLY A 35 13.52 13.74 -9.15
N ALA A 36 13.88 12.64 -8.49
CA ALA A 36 13.96 11.34 -9.14
C ALA A 36 12.59 10.91 -9.69
N ILE A 37 12.54 10.54 -10.97
CA ILE A 37 11.30 10.06 -11.63
C ILE A 37 10.81 8.75 -11.00
N ARG A 38 11.76 7.90 -10.57
CA ARG A 38 11.46 6.69 -9.81
C ARG A 38 11.61 7.00 -8.33
N ARG A 39 10.60 6.61 -7.56
CA ARG A 39 10.61 6.73 -6.10
C ARG A 39 11.83 5.97 -5.54
N PRO A 40 12.60 6.57 -4.62
CA PRO A 40 13.79 5.93 -4.07
C PRO A 40 13.43 4.73 -3.20
N ILE A 41 14.41 3.83 -3.00
CA ILE A 41 14.31 2.80 -1.97
C ILE A 41 14.77 3.43 -0.65
N THR A 42 13.82 3.65 0.25
CA THR A 42 14.10 4.07 1.62
C THR A 42 14.45 2.83 2.43
N LEU A 43 15.66 2.77 3.00
CA LEU A 43 16.13 1.65 3.84
C LEU A 43 16.19 2.03 5.33
N ALA A 44 15.35 2.97 5.75
CA ALA A 44 15.20 3.35 7.14
C ALA A 44 14.21 2.41 7.85
N ASN A 45 14.44 2.15 9.14
CA ASN A 45 13.50 1.47 10.02
C ASN A 45 12.70 2.45 10.90
N ALA A 46 13.26 3.62 11.21
CA ALA A 46 12.68 4.65 12.05
C ALA A 46 12.78 6.02 11.37
N TYR A 47 11.83 6.90 11.69
CA TYR A 47 11.69 8.23 11.09
C TYR A 47 11.76 9.32 12.16
N ALA A 48 12.13 10.53 11.74
CA ALA A 48 12.24 11.69 12.63
C ALA A 48 10.87 12.00 13.25
N LEU A 49 10.86 12.12 14.58
CA LEU A 49 9.67 12.52 15.33
C LEU A 49 9.54 14.05 15.36
N PRO A 50 8.31 14.59 15.48
CA PRO A 50 8.13 15.99 15.80
C PRO A 50 8.75 16.32 17.16
N TYR A 51 9.00 17.61 17.38
CA TYR A 51 9.58 18.10 18.65
C TYR A 51 8.74 17.69 19.87
N ASP A 52 7.42 17.74 19.75
CA ASP A 52 6.47 17.24 20.76
C ASP A 52 5.66 16.06 20.18
N PRO A 53 5.88 14.83 20.67
CA PRO A 53 5.16 13.64 20.19
C PRO A 53 3.91 13.28 21.02
N SER A 54 3.46 14.15 21.93
CA SER A 54 2.38 13.83 22.89
C SER A 54 1.06 13.43 22.22
N ASP A 55 0.76 14.00 21.05
CA ASP A 55 -0.48 13.73 20.29
C ASP A 55 -0.32 12.66 19.20
N ILE A 56 0.84 11.98 19.13
CA ILE A 56 1.07 10.95 18.13
C ILE A 56 0.30 9.68 18.47
N ASN A 57 -0.44 9.18 17.47
CA ASN A 57 -0.91 7.79 17.49
C ASN A 57 0.22 6.83 17.12
N TRP A 58 0.83 6.21 18.13
CA TRP A 58 1.95 5.27 17.99
C TRP A 58 1.64 3.99 17.20
N SER A 59 0.37 3.72 16.94
CA SER A 59 -0.10 2.58 16.16
C SER A 59 -0.64 2.95 14.77
N SER A 60 -0.68 4.24 14.43
CA SER A 60 -1.15 4.68 13.11
C SER A 60 -0.13 4.35 12.01
N SER A 61 -0.65 4.04 10.82
CA SER A 61 0.09 3.90 9.56
C SER A 61 0.06 5.19 8.71
N ASP A 62 -0.64 6.22 9.16
CA ASP A 62 -0.82 7.49 8.42
C ASP A 62 0.47 8.30 8.37
N VAL A 63 1.28 8.20 9.41
CA VAL A 63 2.56 8.89 9.55
C VAL A 63 3.68 7.86 9.61
N ASN A 64 4.77 8.12 8.89
CA ASN A 64 5.96 7.28 8.99
C ASN A 64 6.63 7.54 10.34
N LEU A 65 6.55 6.57 11.25
CA LEU A 65 7.23 6.59 12.56
C LEU A 65 8.21 5.43 12.66
N TYR A 66 7.73 4.24 12.31
CA TYR A 66 8.48 3.00 12.31
C TYR A 66 7.98 2.11 11.18
N THR A 67 8.90 1.53 10.42
CA THR A 67 8.63 0.79 9.17
C THR A 67 7.65 -0.36 9.33
N ARG A 68 7.52 -0.93 10.53
CA ARG A 68 6.51 -1.97 10.84
C ARG A 68 5.06 -1.46 10.70
N ASN A 69 4.79 -0.20 11.06
CA ASN A 69 3.45 0.38 10.98
C ASN A 69 3.17 0.94 9.57
N GLY A 70 4.19 1.51 8.94
CA GLY A 70 4.06 2.14 7.64
C GLY A 70 5.42 2.64 7.13
N HIS A 71 5.60 2.59 5.82
CA HIS A 71 6.85 2.90 5.16
C HIS A 71 6.61 3.40 3.73
N PRO A 72 7.35 4.41 3.22
CA PRO A 72 7.14 4.97 1.88
C PRO A 72 7.03 3.92 0.77
N ASN A 73 8.02 3.04 0.64
CA ASN A 73 8.01 1.97 -0.37
C ASN A 73 6.81 1.00 -0.23
N GLN A 74 6.34 0.72 0.98
CA GLN A 74 5.17 -0.13 1.21
C GLN A 74 3.91 0.59 0.72
N ARG A 75 3.72 1.86 1.10
CA ARG A 75 2.59 2.68 0.66
C ARG A 75 2.54 2.89 -0.85
N TYR A 76 3.69 2.94 -1.51
CA TYR A 76 3.76 3.03 -2.97
C TYR A 76 3.19 1.79 -3.65
N LEU A 77 3.48 0.61 -3.09
CA LEU A 77 2.95 -0.65 -3.58
C LEU A 77 1.47 -0.82 -3.22
N GLU A 78 1.07 -0.49 -2.00
CA GLU A 78 -0.33 -0.49 -1.55
C GLU A 78 -1.21 0.37 -2.46
N ALA A 79 -0.81 1.62 -2.70
CA ALA A 79 -1.55 2.53 -3.58
C ALA A 79 -1.61 2.04 -5.04
N LYS A 80 -0.58 1.30 -5.50
CA LYS A 80 -0.60 0.67 -6.84
C LYS A 80 -1.60 -0.48 -6.88
N LEU A 81 -1.53 -1.41 -5.91
CA LEU A 81 -2.39 -2.58 -5.84
C LEU A 81 -3.86 -2.19 -5.68
N ALA A 82 -4.16 -1.28 -4.76
CA ALA A 82 -5.52 -0.77 -4.55
C ALA A 82 -6.13 -0.25 -5.86
N LYS A 83 -5.40 0.60 -6.58
CA LYS A 83 -5.87 1.15 -7.85
C LYS A 83 -5.99 0.12 -8.97
N LEU A 84 -5.10 -0.88 -9.03
CA LEU A 84 -5.15 -1.93 -10.05
C LEU A 84 -6.34 -2.88 -9.84
N GLU A 85 -6.69 -3.17 -8.59
CA GLU A 85 -7.82 -4.02 -8.22
C GLU A 85 -9.16 -3.25 -8.13
N GLY A 86 -9.14 -1.92 -8.28
CA GLY A 86 -10.31 -1.07 -8.07
C GLY A 86 -10.80 -1.04 -6.61
N ALA A 87 -9.90 -1.30 -5.66
CA ALA A 87 -10.16 -1.26 -4.23
C ALA A 87 -9.94 0.15 -3.65
N GLU A 88 -10.57 0.42 -2.51
CA GLU A 88 -10.42 1.67 -1.77
C GLU A 88 -9.02 1.79 -1.13
N ASP A 89 -8.48 0.68 -0.64
CA ASP A 89 -7.17 0.61 0.01
C ASP A 89 -6.55 -0.79 -0.12
N ALA A 90 -5.28 -0.93 0.25
CA ALA A 90 -4.57 -2.20 0.29
C ALA A 90 -3.54 -2.23 1.43
N VAL A 91 -3.25 -3.42 1.94
CA VAL A 91 -2.15 -3.67 2.88
C VAL A 91 -1.16 -4.64 2.26
N VAL A 92 0.14 -4.31 2.34
CA VAL A 92 1.22 -5.19 1.87
C VAL A 92 1.89 -5.85 3.07
N LEU A 93 2.03 -7.18 3.00
CA LEU A 93 2.60 -8.00 4.07
C LEU A 93 3.75 -8.87 3.55
N ALA A 94 4.51 -9.44 4.49
CA ALA A 94 5.73 -10.19 4.18
C ALA A 94 5.51 -11.45 3.33
N SER A 95 4.29 -12.01 3.32
CA SER A 95 3.93 -13.19 2.52
C SER A 95 2.42 -13.29 2.30
N GLY A 96 2.00 -14.14 1.36
CA GLY A 96 0.58 -14.46 1.16
C GLY A 96 -0.07 -15.10 2.40
N VAL A 97 0.68 -15.93 3.15
CA VAL A 97 0.19 -16.53 4.41
C VAL A 97 0.06 -15.49 5.51
N ALA A 98 0.93 -14.48 5.55
CA ALA A 98 0.77 -13.34 6.45
C ALA A 98 -0.50 -12.53 6.11
N ALA A 99 -0.82 -12.35 4.82
CA ALA A 99 -2.07 -11.71 4.40
C ALA A 99 -3.31 -12.50 4.81
N LEU A 100 -3.29 -13.83 4.65
CA LEU A 100 -4.36 -14.71 5.12
C LEU A 100 -4.52 -14.61 6.65
N SER A 101 -3.42 -14.76 7.39
CA SER A 101 -3.42 -14.71 8.86
C SER A 101 -3.89 -13.37 9.40
N ALA A 102 -3.45 -12.25 8.80
CA ALA A 102 -3.89 -10.91 9.16
C ALA A 102 -5.40 -10.74 8.92
N THR A 103 -5.92 -11.24 7.80
CA THR A 103 -7.35 -11.19 7.49
C THR A 103 -8.16 -11.95 8.55
N PHE A 104 -7.81 -13.20 8.85
CA PHE A 104 -8.55 -13.97 9.84
C PHE A 104 -8.45 -13.41 11.25
N THR A 105 -7.26 -13.01 11.69
CA THR A 105 -7.07 -12.49 13.05
C THR A 105 -7.74 -11.13 13.23
N THR A 106 -7.92 -10.36 12.16
CA THR A 106 -8.63 -9.07 12.21
C THR A 106 -10.15 -9.24 12.31
N PHE A 107 -10.71 -10.20 11.57
CA PHE A 107 -12.17 -10.31 11.43
C PHE A 107 -12.82 -11.44 12.24
N LEU A 108 -12.07 -12.46 12.66
CA LEU A 108 -12.61 -13.64 13.34
C LEU A 108 -12.18 -13.68 14.80
N ASN A 109 -13.12 -14.06 15.66
CA ASN A 109 -12.94 -14.35 17.06
C ASN A 109 -13.24 -15.82 17.36
N ARG A 110 -12.94 -16.22 18.60
CA ARG A 110 -13.29 -17.56 19.10
C ARG A 110 -14.80 -17.78 19.00
N GLY A 111 -15.20 -18.81 18.26
CA GLY A 111 -16.59 -19.20 18.08
C GLY A 111 -17.17 -18.79 16.72
N ASP A 112 -16.46 -17.97 15.94
CA ASP A 112 -16.87 -17.62 14.58
C ASP A 112 -16.67 -18.79 13.61
N HIS A 113 -17.32 -18.69 12.45
CA HIS A 113 -17.31 -19.72 11.42
C HIS A 113 -16.97 -19.10 10.06
N ALA A 114 -16.01 -19.70 9.36
CA ALA A 114 -15.61 -19.32 8.01
C ALA A 114 -15.87 -20.48 7.03
N VAL A 115 -16.36 -20.16 5.84
CA VAL A 115 -16.65 -21.13 4.77
C VAL A 115 -15.57 -21.03 3.71
N PHE A 116 -15.04 -22.19 3.30
CA PHE A 116 -13.97 -22.29 2.29
C PHE A 116 -14.40 -23.18 1.12
N SER A 117 -13.75 -22.96 -0.02
CA SER A 117 -13.83 -23.87 -1.18
C SER A 117 -13.13 -25.19 -0.87
N ASP A 118 -13.70 -26.31 -1.33
CA ASP A 118 -13.08 -27.64 -1.25
C ASP A 118 -11.74 -27.72 -2.02
N THR A 119 -11.53 -26.82 -2.97
CA THR A 119 -10.25 -26.64 -3.67
C THR A 119 -9.68 -25.28 -3.30
N THR A 120 -8.61 -25.29 -2.50
CA THR A 120 -7.92 -24.08 -2.04
C THR A 120 -6.42 -24.34 -1.83
N TYR A 121 -5.66 -23.28 -1.60
CA TYR A 121 -4.26 -23.38 -1.22
C TYR A 121 -4.12 -23.96 0.19
N ILE A 122 -3.12 -24.83 0.41
CA ILE A 122 -2.98 -25.61 1.64
C ILE A 122 -2.84 -24.76 2.92
N ALA A 123 -2.29 -23.55 2.84
CA ALA A 123 -2.11 -22.68 4.01
C ALA A 123 -3.26 -21.68 4.21
N ALA A 124 -4.40 -21.88 3.53
CA ALA A 124 -5.59 -21.05 3.70
C ALA A 124 -6.32 -21.31 5.03
N TYR A 125 -6.08 -22.46 5.67
CA TYR A 125 -6.64 -22.85 6.97
C TYR A 125 -5.66 -23.74 7.74
#